data_AF-Q82XB8-F1
#
_entry.id   AF-Q82XB8-F1
#
_cell.length_a   1.000
_cell.length_b   1.000
_cell.length_c   1.000
_cell.angle_alpha   90.00
_cell.angle_beta   90.00
_cell.angle_gamma   90.00
#
_symmetry.space_group_name_H-M   'P 1'
#
loop_
_entity.id
_entity.type
_entity.pdbx_description
1 polymer ?
#
loop_
_entity_poly.entity_id
_entity_poly.type
_entity_poly.pdbx_seq_one_letter_code
_entity_poly.pdbx_strand_id
1 'polypeptide(L)'
;MSADNLLLDFTSPGAIPPDPAEVVRRVVDETQTTMRALESLLENERIEDMTGWRLLAMFYLATDRLNDLAKIEKQYKSITGVSLSADLKQKYPQWFNGEAVSHPVVFEIPKKITAAALPDSIIIQRGQCSPGGILLDFSQVQEIDNDGLKKLAQLFSSLAQENTRPKLRQADRFITCLQNKAETGTGTRAIWDVLFAYERFRDDREAFEEKAIKFAVLYGISPPSWE
;
A
#
# COMPACT_ATOMS: atom_id res chain seq x y z
N MET A 1 -38.34 4.22 44.15
CA MET A 1 -38.77 2.95 43.52
C MET A 1 -37.87 2.75 42.32
N SER A 2 -36.82 1.95 42.49
CA SER A 2 -35.88 1.60 41.43
C SER A 2 -36.60 0.71 40.42
N ALA A 3 -36.51 1.06 39.15
CA ALA A 3 -36.76 0.13 38.06
C ALA A 3 -35.40 -0.44 37.65
N ASP A 4 -35.26 -1.75 37.85
CA ASP A 4 -34.05 -2.53 37.65
C ASP A 4 -33.50 -2.40 36.22
N ASN A 5 -32.19 -2.15 36.13
CA ASN A 5 -31.40 -2.43 34.94
C ASN A 5 -31.48 -3.93 34.66
N LEU A 6 -32.16 -4.32 33.58
CA LEU A 6 -32.05 -5.62 32.96
C LEU A 6 -30.64 -5.76 32.35
N LEU A 7 -29.68 -6.05 33.23
CA LEU A 7 -28.34 -6.49 32.86
C LEU A 7 -28.48 -7.95 32.42
N LEU A 8 -28.70 -8.14 31.12
CA LEU A 8 -28.76 -9.46 30.51
C LEU A 8 -27.39 -10.12 30.66
N ASP A 9 -27.31 -11.11 31.55
CA ASP A 9 -26.13 -11.93 31.80
C ASP A 9 -25.95 -12.96 30.67
N PHE A 10 -25.00 -12.70 29.79
CA PHE A 10 -24.64 -13.56 28.66
C PHE A 10 -23.69 -14.71 29.03
N THR A 11 -23.42 -14.95 30.32
CA THR A 11 -22.54 -16.05 30.77
C THR A 11 -23.28 -17.33 31.18
N SER A 12 -24.61 -17.34 31.04
CA SER A 12 -25.42 -18.53 31.31
C SER A 12 -25.11 -19.67 30.31
N PRO A 13 -24.82 -20.90 30.78
CA PRO A 13 -24.61 -22.05 29.90
C PRO A 13 -25.87 -22.33 29.06
N GLY A 14 -25.79 -22.11 27.74
CA GLY A 14 -26.89 -22.39 26.79
C GLY A 14 -27.40 -21.20 25.98
N ALA A 15 -26.88 -19.98 26.17
CA ALA A 15 -27.20 -18.85 25.29
C ALA A 15 -26.55 -19.04 23.91
N ILE A 16 -27.34 -18.95 22.84
CA ILE A 16 -26.81 -18.88 21.47
C ILE A 16 -26.04 -17.55 21.38
N PRO A 17 -24.74 -17.56 21.01
CA PRO A 17 -23.99 -16.32 20.85
C PRO A 17 -24.72 -15.43 19.84
N PRO A 18 -24.92 -14.13 20.15
CA PRO A 18 -25.65 -13.23 19.27
C PRO A 18 -24.98 -13.19 17.90
N ASP A 19 -25.79 -13.15 16.85
CA ASP A 19 -25.29 -13.07 15.48
C ASP A 19 -24.34 -11.85 15.37
N PRO A 20 -23.07 -12.03 14.94
CA PRO A 20 -22.13 -10.93 14.78
C PRO A 20 -22.70 -9.76 13.96
N ALA A 21 -23.55 -10.03 12.97
CA ALA A 21 -24.20 -8.98 12.20
C ALA A 21 -25.24 -8.18 13.01
N GLU A 22 -25.97 -8.83 13.92
CA GLU A 22 -26.91 -8.17 14.82
C GLU A 22 -26.17 -7.29 15.84
N VAL A 23 -25.04 -7.77 16.37
CA VAL A 23 -24.19 -6.99 17.28
C VAL A 23 -23.65 -5.74 16.59
N VAL A 24 -23.13 -5.87 15.36
CA VAL A 24 -22.63 -4.72 14.58
C VAL A 24 -23.74 -3.69 14.34
N ARG A 25 -24.94 -4.13 13.95
CA ARG A 25 -26.09 -3.23 13.74
C ARG A 25 -26.45 -2.48 15.01
N ARG A 26 -26.57 -3.18 16.13
CA ARG A 26 -26.86 -2.57 17.44
C ARG A 26 -25.85 -1.49 17.80
N VAL A 27 -24.55 -1.79 17.67
CA VAL A 27 -23.48 -0.82 17.95
C VAL A 27 -23.56 0.40 17.03
N VAL A 28 -23.85 0.20 15.75
CA VAL A 28 -24.02 1.32 14.80
C VAL A 28 -25.22 2.19 15.19
N ASP A 29 -26.36 1.59 15.55
CA ASP A 29 -27.57 2.33 15.95
C ASP A 29 -27.38 3.11 17.26
N GLU A 30 -26.72 2.50 18.25
CA GLU A 30 -26.35 3.16 19.51
C GLU A 30 -25.37 4.32 19.26
N THR A 31 -24.38 4.12 18.39
CA THR A 31 -23.43 5.16 18.00
C THR A 31 -24.13 6.31 17.28
N GLN A 32 -25.06 6.03 16.38
CA GLN A 32 -25.85 7.07 15.72
C GLN A 32 -26.71 7.86 16.71
N THR A 33 -27.33 7.16 17.66
CA THR A 33 -28.18 7.79 18.68
C THR A 33 -27.37 8.69 19.60
N THR A 34 -26.21 8.23 20.05
CA THR A 34 -25.29 9.03 20.88
C THR A 34 -24.72 10.24 20.13
N MET A 35 -24.38 10.09 18.85
CA MET A 35 -23.90 11.22 18.02
C MET A 35 -24.98 12.28 17.78
N ARG A 36 -26.26 11.89 17.62
CA ARG A 36 -27.38 12.85 17.55
C ARG A 36 -27.58 13.60 18.86
N ALA A 37 -27.44 12.91 20.00
CA ALA A 37 -27.52 13.56 21.31
C ALA A 37 -26.37 14.57 21.49
N LEU A 38 -25.16 14.19 21.06
CA LEU A 38 -24.00 15.09 21.07
C LEU A 38 -24.21 16.32 20.18
N GLU A 39 -24.70 16.15 18.96
CA GLU A 39 -25.07 17.27 18.07
C GLU A 39 -26.04 18.23 18.78
N SER A 40 -27.12 17.71 19.35
CA SER A 40 -28.11 18.52 20.06
C SER A 40 -27.52 19.31 21.23
N LEU A 41 -26.60 18.71 22.00
CA LEU A 41 -25.94 19.41 23.12
C LEU A 41 -25.03 20.53 22.61
N LEU A 42 -24.22 20.25 21.59
CA LEU A 42 -23.30 21.23 21.00
C LEU A 42 -24.04 22.41 20.36
N GLU A 43 -25.16 22.16 19.68
CA GLU A 43 -25.98 23.19 19.04
C GLU A 43 -26.74 24.08 20.03
N ASN A 44 -27.35 23.47 21.06
CA ASN A 44 -28.28 24.18 21.94
C ASN A 44 -27.59 24.88 23.11
N GLU A 45 -26.55 24.28 23.69
CA GLU A 45 -25.90 24.81 24.88
C GLU A 45 -24.70 25.71 24.56
N ARG A 46 -24.42 25.95 23.26
CA ARG A 46 -23.25 26.72 22.78
C ARG A 46 -21.96 26.29 23.47
N ILE A 47 -21.77 24.98 23.60
CA ILE A 47 -20.61 24.42 24.29
C ILE A 47 -19.36 24.70 23.45
N GLU A 48 -18.39 25.40 24.03
CA GLU A 48 -17.09 25.71 23.41
C GLU A 48 -16.13 24.51 23.37
N ASP A 49 -16.61 23.29 23.63
CA ASP A 49 -15.78 22.09 23.58
C ASP A 49 -15.45 21.72 22.14
N MET A 50 -14.25 22.14 21.71
CA MET A 50 -13.70 21.85 20.39
C MET A 50 -13.56 20.34 20.11
N THR A 51 -13.51 19.49 21.14
CA THR A 51 -13.36 18.04 20.97
C THR A 51 -14.65 17.41 20.49
N GLY A 52 -15.79 17.75 21.10
CA GLY A 52 -17.11 17.30 20.64
C GLY A 52 -17.40 17.65 19.19
N TRP A 53 -17.11 18.89 18.77
CA TRP A 53 -17.29 19.34 17.39
C TRP A 53 -16.43 18.56 16.39
N ARG A 54 -15.17 18.28 16.74
CA ARG A 54 -14.27 17.45 15.92
C ARG A 54 -14.79 16.02 15.82
N LEU A 55 -15.22 15.43 16.94
CA LEU A 55 -15.75 14.07 16.97
C LEU A 55 -16.96 13.91 16.05
N LEU A 56 -17.89 14.87 16.11
CA LEU A 56 -19.09 14.88 15.28
C LEU A 56 -18.76 15.03 13.80
N ALA A 57 -17.83 15.91 13.44
CA ALA A 57 -17.36 16.06 12.07
C ALA A 57 -16.68 14.80 11.52
N MET A 58 -15.85 14.14 12.34
CA MET A 58 -15.19 12.88 11.96
C MET A 58 -16.24 11.77 11.75
N PHE A 59 -17.29 11.71 12.59
CA PHE A 59 -18.39 10.78 12.43
C PHE A 59 -19.19 11.02 11.15
N TYR A 60 -19.54 12.28 10.82
CA TYR A 60 -20.24 12.58 9.57
C TYR A 60 -19.40 12.30 8.33
N LEU A 61 -18.10 12.56 8.38
CA LEU A 61 -17.19 12.23 7.29
C LEU A 61 -17.15 10.71 7.04
N ALA A 62 -17.06 9.90 8.10
CA ALA A 62 -17.01 8.44 8.00
C ALA A 62 -18.35 7.82 7.54
N THR A 63 -19.47 8.51 7.74
CA THR A 63 -20.82 8.04 7.37
C THR A 63 -21.38 8.71 6.11
N ASP A 64 -20.54 9.44 5.36
CA ASP A 64 -20.89 10.19 4.14
C ASP A 64 -22.05 11.20 4.32
N ARG A 65 -22.19 11.77 5.52
CA ARG A 65 -23.23 12.74 5.89
C ARG A 65 -22.76 14.17 5.63
N LEU A 66 -22.46 14.49 4.37
CA LEU A 66 -21.85 15.77 3.98
C LEU A 66 -22.73 17.01 4.27
N ASN A 67 -24.05 16.86 4.22
CA ASN A 67 -24.98 17.94 4.54
C ASN A 67 -24.89 18.35 6.02
N ASP A 68 -24.82 17.37 6.91
CA ASP A 68 -24.70 17.60 8.35
C ASP A 68 -23.31 18.16 8.69
N LEU A 69 -22.26 17.69 8.01
CA LEU A 69 -20.92 18.27 8.10
C LEU A 69 -20.92 19.77 7.74
N ALA A 70 -21.58 20.15 6.64
CA ALA A 70 -21.68 21.55 6.22
C ALA A 70 -22.48 22.41 7.21
N LYS A 71 -23.47 21.83 7.90
CA LYS A 71 -24.26 22.49 8.95
C LYS A 71 -23.38 22.83 10.15
N ILE A 72 -22.65 21.84 10.68
CA ILE A 72 -21.80 22.03 11.86
C ILE A 72 -20.56 22.88 11.56
N GLU A 73 -20.03 22.85 10.34
CA GLU A 73 -18.93 23.73 9.90
C GLU A 73 -19.30 25.21 10.07
N LYS A 74 -20.53 25.58 9.70
CA LYS A 74 -21.03 26.96 9.85
C LYS A 74 -21.17 27.35 11.32
N GLN A 75 -21.73 26.47 12.13
CA GLN A 75 -21.93 26.71 13.57
C GLN A 75 -20.59 26.81 14.31
N TYR A 76 -19.69 25.86 14.08
CA TYR A 76 -18.35 25.88 14.67
C TYR A 76 -17.60 27.16 14.31
N LYS A 77 -17.66 27.59 13.05
CA LYS A 77 -17.05 28.85 12.61
C LYS A 77 -17.69 30.07 13.26
N SER A 78 -19.00 30.04 13.54
CA SER A 78 -19.68 31.14 14.24
C SER A 78 -19.26 31.26 15.71
N ILE A 79 -18.91 30.14 16.35
CA ILE A 79 -18.51 30.10 17.76
C ILE A 79 -17.02 30.40 17.92
N THR A 80 -16.17 29.75 17.12
CA THR A 80 -14.71 29.80 17.28
C THR A 80 -14.00 30.80 16.35
N GLY A 81 -14.69 31.27 15.31
CA GLY A 81 -14.10 32.09 14.24
C GLY A 81 -13.24 31.31 13.24
N VAL A 82 -12.93 30.04 13.51
CA VAL A 82 -12.05 29.19 12.70
C VAL A 82 -12.89 28.18 11.91
N SER A 83 -12.40 27.78 10.73
CA SER A 83 -13.03 26.70 9.94
C SER A 83 -12.75 25.35 10.60
N LEU A 84 -13.80 24.57 10.86
CA LEU A 84 -13.70 23.24 11.47
C LEU A 84 -12.89 22.29 10.58
N SER A 85 -13.12 22.33 9.27
CA SER A 85 -12.34 21.56 8.30
C SER A 85 -10.85 21.96 8.28
N ALA A 86 -10.51 23.24 8.41
CA ALA A 86 -9.12 23.69 8.51
C ALA A 86 -8.47 23.23 9.81
N ASP A 87 -9.18 23.36 10.93
CA ASP A 87 -8.74 22.89 12.25
C ASP A 87 -8.53 21.37 12.28
N LEU A 88 -9.43 20.60 11.67
CA LEU A 88 -9.29 19.16 11.51
C LEU A 88 -8.10 18.79 10.62
N LYS A 89 -7.87 19.49 9.50
CA LYS A 89 -6.69 19.28 8.65
C LYS A 89 -5.38 19.58 9.37
N GLN A 90 -5.36 20.64 10.17
CA GLN A 90 -4.20 21.01 10.97
C GLN A 90 -3.91 19.98 12.06
N LYS A 91 -4.96 19.49 12.73
CA LYS A 91 -4.82 18.57 13.86
C LYS A 91 -4.63 17.11 13.45
N TYR A 92 -5.23 16.70 12.34
CA TYR A 92 -5.21 15.32 11.83
C TYR A 92 -4.77 15.29 10.35
N PRO A 93 -3.59 15.82 10.00
CA PRO A 93 -3.12 15.88 8.60
C PRO A 93 -3.11 14.50 7.93
N GLN A 94 -2.84 13.44 8.68
CA GLN A 94 -2.83 12.05 8.21
C GLN A 94 -4.18 11.52 7.68
N TRP A 95 -5.30 12.17 8.01
CA TRP A 95 -6.64 11.74 7.57
C TRP A 95 -7.17 12.53 6.38
N PHE A 96 -6.64 13.75 6.15
CA PHE A 96 -7.10 14.63 5.07
C PHE A 96 -6.10 14.77 3.93
N ASN A 97 -4.82 14.51 4.20
CA ASN A 97 -3.84 14.37 3.15
C ASN A 97 -4.00 12.96 2.58
N GLY A 98 -4.85 12.83 1.56
CA GLY A 98 -4.80 11.70 0.62
C GLY A 98 -3.43 11.59 -0.09
N GLU A 99 -2.58 12.61 0.08
CA GLU A 99 -1.13 12.51 -0.01
C GLU A 99 -0.57 12.27 1.40
N ALA A 100 -0.77 11.06 1.92
CA ALA A 100 0.32 10.49 2.68
C ALA A 100 1.53 10.65 1.77
N VAL A 101 2.60 11.31 2.23
CA VAL A 101 3.92 11.05 1.66
C VAL A 101 4.20 9.60 2.00
N SER A 102 3.61 8.77 1.17
CA SER A 102 3.62 7.34 1.21
C SER A 102 4.99 7.05 0.65
N HIS A 103 5.99 7.21 1.51
CA HIS A 103 7.36 6.93 1.17
C HIS A 103 7.33 5.46 0.76
N PRO A 104 7.56 5.15 -0.53
CA PRO A 104 7.66 3.77 -0.92
C PRO A 104 8.70 3.13 -0.01
N VAL A 105 8.46 1.91 0.46
CA VAL A 105 9.50 1.19 1.15
C VAL A 105 10.64 1.03 0.14
N VAL A 106 11.74 1.78 0.35
CA VAL A 106 12.87 1.79 -0.57
C VAL A 106 13.81 0.68 -0.17
N PHE A 107 13.98 -0.30 -1.05
CA PHE A 107 15.05 -1.28 -0.94
C PHE A 107 16.21 -0.79 -1.81
N GLU A 108 17.23 -0.27 -1.15
CA GLU A 108 18.47 0.13 -1.80
C GLU A 108 19.27 -1.13 -2.15
N ILE A 109 19.44 -1.39 -3.46
CA ILE A 109 20.24 -2.51 -3.93
C ILE A 109 21.72 -2.12 -3.79
N PRO A 110 22.55 -2.94 -3.11
CA PRO A 110 23.92 -2.56 -2.83
C PRO A 110 24.78 -2.51 -4.09
N LYS A 111 25.93 -1.83 -3.97
CA LYS A 111 26.89 -1.63 -5.06
C LYS A 111 27.31 -2.92 -5.77
N LYS A 112 27.46 -4.00 -4.99
CA LYS A 112 27.72 -5.35 -5.48
C LYS A 112 26.54 -6.24 -5.15
N ILE A 113 25.85 -6.74 -6.17
CA ILE A 113 24.74 -7.68 -6.00
C ILE A 113 25.33 -9.08 -5.75
N THR A 114 25.00 -9.62 -4.59
CA THR A 114 25.25 -11.01 -4.18
C THR A 114 23.90 -11.69 -3.89
N ALA A 115 23.87 -13.02 -3.77
CA ALA A 115 22.61 -13.73 -3.49
C ALA A 115 21.95 -13.32 -2.15
N ALA A 116 22.74 -12.92 -1.15
CA ALA A 116 22.23 -12.50 0.17
C ALA A 116 21.75 -11.03 0.20
N ALA A 117 22.09 -10.24 -0.83
CA ALA A 117 21.79 -8.82 -0.90
C ALA A 117 20.39 -8.50 -1.45
N LEU A 118 19.73 -9.48 -2.08
CA LEU A 118 18.42 -9.27 -2.72
C LEU A 118 17.30 -9.72 -1.77
N PRO A 119 16.25 -8.91 -1.57
CA PRO A 119 15.11 -9.31 -0.77
C PRO A 119 14.34 -10.46 -1.46
N ASP A 120 13.67 -11.29 -0.67
CA ASP A 120 12.77 -12.31 -1.22
C ASP A 120 11.47 -11.68 -1.75
N SER A 121 10.86 -12.30 -2.76
CA SER A 121 9.64 -11.80 -3.40
C SER A 121 8.50 -11.61 -2.40
N ILE A 122 8.38 -12.48 -1.39
CA ILE A 122 7.37 -12.41 -0.32
C ILE A 122 7.45 -11.09 0.46
N ILE A 123 8.65 -10.56 0.70
CA ILE A 123 8.83 -9.26 1.38
C ILE A 123 8.29 -8.15 0.48
N ILE A 124 8.55 -8.25 -0.83
CA ILE A 124 8.06 -7.29 -1.82
C ILE A 124 6.53 -7.35 -1.93
N GLN A 125 5.93 -8.53 -1.96
CA GLN A 125 4.48 -8.67 -1.99
C GLN A 125 3.81 -8.03 -0.77
N ARG A 126 4.33 -8.31 0.44
CA ARG A 126 3.76 -7.77 1.68
C ARG A 126 3.85 -6.25 1.74
N GLY A 127 4.97 -5.67 1.28
CA GLY A 127 5.11 -4.22 1.28
C GLY A 127 4.34 -3.53 0.14
N GLN A 128 3.92 -4.22 -0.94
CA GLN A 128 3.03 -3.62 -1.96
C GLN A 128 1.67 -3.21 -1.37
N CYS A 129 1.16 -3.93 -0.37
CA CYS A 129 -0.07 -3.57 0.33
C CYS A 129 0.07 -2.31 1.20
N SER A 130 1.28 -1.74 1.30
CA SER A 130 1.51 -0.48 2.01
C SER A 130 1.11 0.70 1.12
N PRO A 131 0.59 1.80 1.70
CA PRO A 131 0.01 2.90 0.92
C PRO A 131 1.01 3.63 -0.01
N GLY A 132 2.33 3.40 0.13
CA GLY A 132 3.36 3.93 -0.78
C GLY A 132 3.98 2.93 -1.73
N GLY A 133 3.57 1.66 -1.65
CA GLY A 133 4.15 0.58 -2.41
C GLY A 133 5.64 0.38 -2.10
N ILE A 134 6.33 -0.25 -3.02
CA ILE A 134 7.77 -0.56 -2.90
C ILE A 134 8.53 0.03 -4.07
N LEU A 135 9.70 0.59 -3.76
CA LEU A 135 10.68 1.06 -4.71
C LEU A 135 11.96 0.22 -4.58
N LEU A 136 12.37 -0.45 -5.65
CA LEU A 136 13.70 -1.08 -5.73
C LEU A 136 14.66 -0.08 -6.38
N ASP A 137 15.68 0.36 -5.65
CA ASP A 137 16.65 1.35 -6.13
C ASP A 137 17.95 0.69 -6.59
N PHE A 138 18.19 0.68 -7.91
CA PHE A 138 19.39 0.12 -8.55
C PHE A 138 20.48 1.18 -8.79
N SER A 139 20.34 2.38 -8.25
CA SER A 139 21.23 3.51 -8.58
C SER A 139 22.69 3.26 -8.21
N GLN A 140 22.94 2.58 -7.09
CA GLN A 140 24.28 2.29 -6.60
C GLN A 140 24.92 1.07 -7.25
N VAL A 141 24.16 0.27 -8.00
CA VAL A 141 24.63 -1.02 -8.54
C VAL A 141 25.70 -0.80 -9.61
N GLN A 142 26.84 -1.47 -9.43
CA GLN A 142 28.00 -1.44 -10.34
C GLN A 142 28.46 -2.85 -10.72
N GLU A 143 28.40 -3.79 -9.78
CA GLU A 143 28.87 -5.15 -9.96
C GLU A 143 27.79 -6.16 -9.56
N ILE A 144 27.81 -7.32 -10.21
CA ILE A 144 26.97 -8.46 -9.87
C ILE A 144 27.80 -9.73 -10.06
N ASP A 145 27.76 -10.63 -9.09
CA ASP A 145 28.39 -11.94 -9.21
C ASP A 145 27.43 -12.98 -9.81
N ASN A 146 27.93 -14.19 -10.06
CA ASN A 146 27.14 -15.23 -10.72
C ASN A 146 25.92 -15.67 -9.90
N ASP A 147 26.05 -15.71 -8.57
CA ASP A 147 24.96 -16.10 -7.69
C ASP A 147 23.93 -14.98 -7.54
N GLY A 148 24.39 -13.72 -7.55
CA GLY A 148 23.56 -12.53 -7.67
C GLY A 148 22.76 -12.51 -8.96
N LEU A 149 23.34 -12.89 -10.11
CA LEU A 149 22.61 -13.02 -11.38
C LEU A 149 21.47 -14.03 -11.25
N LYS A 150 21.74 -15.23 -10.73
CA LYS A 150 20.71 -16.26 -10.54
C LYS A 150 19.58 -15.79 -9.62
N LYS A 151 19.93 -15.20 -8.48
CA LYS A 151 18.96 -14.70 -7.51
C LYS A 151 18.12 -13.54 -8.09
N LEU A 152 18.72 -12.67 -8.89
CA LEU A 152 18.01 -11.57 -9.56
C LEU A 152 17.04 -12.08 -10.63
N ALA A 153 17.45 -13.05 -11.44
CA ALA A 153 16.56 -13.69 -12.42
C ALA A 153 15.38 -14.38 -11.73
N GLN A 154 15.63 -15.07 -10.62
CA GLN A 154 14.58 -15.67 -9.80
C GLN A 154 13.63 -14.60 -9.23
N LEU A 155 14.16 -13.49 -8.72
CA LEU A 155 13.36 -12.39 -8.19
C LEU A 155 12.39 -11.84 -9.24
N PHE A 156 12.88 -11.50 -10.44
CA PHE A 156 12.01 -10.99 -11.51
C PHE A 156 10.97 -12.00 -11.97
N SER A 157 11.35 -13.28 -12.05
CA SER A 157 10.43 -14.37 -12.41
C SER A 157 9.31 -14.53 -11.38
N SER A 158 9.65 -14.51 -10.08
CA SER A 158 8.66 -14.55 -9.00
C SER A 158 7.74 -13.33 -9.05
N LEU A 159 8.28 -12.12 -9.22
CA LEU A 159 7.46 -10.91 -9.34
C LEU A 159 6.52 -10.93 -10.55
N ALA A 160 6.96 -11.52 -11.67
CA ALA A 160 6.14 -11.71 -12.86
C ALA A 160 4.97 -12.68 -12.59
N GLN A 161 5.25 -13.86 -12.02
CA GLN A 161 4.25 -14.88 -11.69
C GLN A 161 3.24 -14.39 -10.65
N GLU A 162 3.72 -13.64 -9.67
CA GLU A 162 2.92 -13.08 -8.58
C GLU A 162 2.13 -11.82 -8.98
N ASN A 163 2.20 -11.39 -10.26
CA ASN A 163 1.62 -10.12 -10.75
C ASN A 163 1.96 -8.90 -9.89
N THR A 164 3.14 -8.92 -9.27
CA THR A 164 3.60 -7.89 -8.34
C THR A 164 4.49 -6.91 -9.10
N ARG A 165 4.12 -5.63 -9.14
CA ARG A 165 4.81 -4.61 -9.93
C ARG A 165 5.41 -3.50 -9.04
N PRO A 166 6.54 -3.75 -8.35
CA PRO A 166 7.26 -2.69 -7.64
C PRO A 166 7.75 -1.62 -8.60
N LYS A 167 7.84 -0.38 -8.12
CA LYS A 167 8.53 0.68 -8.84
C LYS A 167 10.02 0.36 -8.88
N LEU A 168 10.64 0.51 -10.04
CA LEU A 168 12.07 0.32 -10.21
C LEU A 168 12.75 1.66 -10.49
N ARG A 169 13.83 1.97 -9.79
CA ARG A 169 14.63 3.17 -10.03
C ARG A 169 15.98 2.81 -10.62
N GLN A 170 16.32 3.43 -11.75
CA GLN A 170 17.55 3.19 -12.51
C GLN A 170 17.81 1.74 -12.92
N ALA A 171 16.79 0.88 -12.91
CA ALA A 171 16.92 -0.51 -13.35
C ALA A 171 17.27 -0.59 -14.84
N ASP A 172 16.66 0.23 -15.71
CA ASP A 172 16.93 0.19 -17.16
C ASP A 172 18.41 0.47 -17.48
N ARG A 173 19.05 1.39 -16.74
CA ARG A 173 20.50 1.66 -16.85
C ARG A 173 21.31 0.40 -16.55
N PHE A 174 20.96 -0.30 -15.48
CA PHE A 174 21.64 -1.52 -15.06
C PHE A 174 21.42 -2.67 -16.05
N ILE A 175 20.17 -2.88 -16.50
CA ILE A 175 19.82 -3.89 -17.50
C ILE A 175 20.53 -3.65 -18.84
N THR A 176 20.62 -2.39 -19.28
CA THR A 176 21.39 -2.03 -20.50
C THR A 176 22.87 -2.38 -20.36
N CYS A 177 23.46 -2.14 -19.18
CA CYS A 177 24.84 -2.53 -18.90
C CYS A 177 25.03 -4.06 -18.98
N LEU A 178 24.09 -4.83 -18.42
CA LEU A 178 24.08 -6.28 -18.52
C LEU A 178 23.95 -6.76 -19.96
N GLN A 179 23.04 -6.17 -20.73
CA GLN A 179 22.86 -6.49 -22.14
C GLN A 179 24.14 -6.26 -22.95
N ASN A 180 24.79 -5.12 -22.79
CA ASN A 180 26.07 -4.84 -23.47
C ASN A 180 27.16 -5.86 -23.11
N LYS A 181 27.25 -6.28 -21.84
CA LYS A 181 28.18 -7.34 -21.42
C LYS A 181 27.84 -8.70 -22.05
N ALA A 182 26.56 -9.01 -22.13
CA ALA A 182 26.06 -10.26 -22.70
C ALA A 182 26.34 -10.35 -24.21
N GLU A 183 26.09 -9.26 -24.95
CA GLU A 183 26.30 -9.18 -26.40
C GLU A 183 27.78 -9.14 -26.80
N THR A 184 28.65 -8.54 -25.98
CA THR A 184 30.10 -8.50 -26.23
C THR A 184 30.83 -9.82 -25.94
N GLY A 185 30.11 -10.87 -25.52
CA GLY A 185 30.67 -12.19 -25.21
C GLY A 185 31.55 -12.23 -23.95
N THR A 186 31.68 -11.12 -23.22
CA THR A 186 32.38 -11.03 -21.94
C THR A 186 31.50 -11.45 -20.76
N GLY A 187 30.20 -11.59 -21.00
CA GLY A 187 29.18 -11.99 -20.04
C GLY A 187 28.97 -13.50 -19.92
N THR A 188 28.59 -13.95 -18.73
CA THR A 188 28.15 -15.34 -18.51
C THR A 188 26.72 -15.55 -19.01
N ARG A 189 26.37 -16.80 -19.39
CA ARG A 189 24.99 -17.19 -19.76
C ARG A 189 23.93 -16.74 -18.74
N ALA A 190 24.27 -16.73 -17.45
CA ALA A 190 23.38 -16.26 -16.38
C ALA A 190 22.90 -14.81 -16.54
N ILE A 191 23.59 -13.98 -17.33
CA ILE A 191 23.12 -12.63 -17.65
C ILE A 191 21.86 -12.70 -18.52
N TRP A 192 21.81 -13.60 -19.50
CA TRP A 192 20.63 -13.77 -20.36
C TRP A 192 19.41 -14.22 -19.56
N ASP A 193 19.59 -15.05 -18.53
CA ASP A 193 18.50 -15.46 -17.64
C ASP A 193 17.87 -14.24 -16.93
N VAL A 194 18.69 -13.27 -16.49
CA VAL A 194 18.21 -12.00 -15.92
C VAL A 194 17.48 -11.17 -16.96
N LEU A 195 18.03 -11.03 -18.17
CA LEU A 195 17.42 -10.23 -19.23
C LEU A 195 16.04 -10.77 -19.63
N PHE A 196 15.91 -12.08 -19.84
CA PHE A 196 14.61 -12.70 -20.15
C PHE A 196 13.61 -12.55 -19.00
N ALA A 197 14.05 -12.77 -17.76
CA ALA A 197 13.19 -12.59 -16.58
C ALA A 197 12.71 -11.13 -16.44
N TYR A 198 13.57 -10.15 -16.76
CA TYR A 198 13.22 -8.73 -16.73
C TYR A 198 12.16 -8.37 -17.78
N GLU A 199 12.26 -8.88 -19.00
CA GLU A 199 11.24 -8.61 -20.03
C GLU A 199 9.89 -9.25 -19.70
N ARG A 200 9.88 -10.47 -19.16
CA ARG A 200 8.65 -11.08 -18.63
C ARG A 200 8.05 -10.28 -17.48
N PHE A 201 8.90 -9.76 -16.59
CA PHE A 201 8.48 -8.88 -15.52
C PHE A 201 7.85 -7.58 -16.05
N ARG A 202 8.33 -7.05 -17.17
CA ARG A 202 7.76 -5.87 -17.84
C ARG A 202 6.54 -6.19 -18.70
N ASP A 203 6.25 -7.46 -18.93
CA ASP A 203 5.27 -7.92 -19.92
C ASP A 203 5.59 -7.40 -21.34
N ASP A 204 6.88 -7.25 -21.65
CA ASP A 204 7.37 -6.73 -22.92
C ASP A 204 7.83 -7.87 -23.85
N ARG A 205 6.84 -8.45 -24.53
CA ARG A 205 7.06 -9.61 -25.42
C ARG A 205 7.93 -9.26 -26.63
N GLU A 206 7.82 -8.06 -27.16
CA GLU A 206 8.61 -7.61 -28.31
C GLU A 206 10.10 -7.53 -27.94
N ALA A 207 10.42 -6.90 -26.81
CA ALA A 207 11.80 -6.82 -26.31
C ALA A 207 12.38 -8.20 -25.94
N PHE A 208 11.53 -9.14 -25.53
CA PHE A 208 11.93 -10.52 -25.28
C PHE A 208 12.28 -11.25 -26.57
N GLU A 209 11.44 -11.15 -27.61
CA GLU A 209 11.67 -11.80 -28.90
C GLU A 209 12.94 -11.28 -29.57
N GLU A 210 13.22 -9.97 -29.49
CA GLU A 210 14.49 -9.40 -29.98
C GLU A 210 15.71 -10.02 -29.28
N LYS A 211 15.65 -10.14 -27.94
CA LYS A 211 16.72 -10.76 -27.15
C LYS A 211 16.84 -12.26 -27.44
N ALA A 212 15.74 -12.94 -27.71
CA ALA A 212 15.70 -14.35 -28.06
C ALA A 212 16.47 -14.64 -29.36
N ILE A 213 16.33 -13.76 -30.36
CA ILE A 213 17.10 -13.83 -31.62
C ILE A 213 18.60 -13.66 -31.33
N LYS A 214 18.98 -12.62 -30.59
CA LYS A 214 20.40 -12.36 -30.25
C LYS A 214 21.02 -13.51 -29.48
N PHE A 215 20.30 -14.07 -28.52
CA PHE A 215 20.71 -15.24 -27.76
C PHE A 215 20.94 -16.47 -28.65
N ALA A 216 20.00 -16.76 -29.55
CA ALA A 216 20.10 -17.89 -30.47
C ALA A 216 21.32 -17.76 -31.41
N VAL A 217 21.61 -16.54 -31.88
CA VAL A 217 22.80 -16.27 -32.70
C VAL A 217 24.10 -16.49 -31.90
N LEU A 218 24.15 -16.06 -30.64
CA LEU A 218 25.35 -16.16 -29.81
C LEU A 218 25.65 -17.58 -29.32
N TYR A 219 24.62 -18.36 -28.96
CA TYR A 219 24.81 -19.68 -28.36
C TYR A 219 24.44 -20.86 -29.27
N GLY A 220 23.78 -20.61 -30.41
CA GLY A 220 23.36 -21.68 -31.33
C GLY A 220 22.33 -22.64 -30.76
N ILE A 221 21.62 -22.24 -29.70
CA ILE A 221 20.58 -23.02 -29.04
C ILE A 221 19.26 -22.25 -29.03
N SER A 222 18.15 -22.97 -28.86
CA SER A 222 16.84 -22.32 -28.72
C SER A 222 16.81 -21.41 -27.48
N PRO A 223 16.24 -20.20 -27.60
CA PRO A 223 16.00 -19.33 -26.45
C PRO A 223 14.97 -19.96 -25.50
N PRO A 224 14.89 -19.48 -24.25
CA PRO A 224 13.81 -19.87 -23.36
C PRO A 224 12.45 -19.42 -23.92
N SER A 225 11.39 -20.17 -23.59
CA SER A 225 10.01 -19.82 -23.93
C SER A 225 9.54 -18.56 -23.19
N TRP A 226 8.44 -17.93 -23.64
CA TRP A 226 7.88 -16.74 -22.98
C TRP A 226 7.25 -17.02 -21.60
N GLU A 227 6.74 -18.24 -21.36
CA GLU A 227 6.00 -18.62 -20.14
C GLU A 227 6.74 -18.38 -18.81
#